data_AF-A0A957MC44-F1
#
_entry.id   AF-A0A957MC44-F1
#
_cell.length_a   1.000
_cell.length_b   1.000
_cell.length_c   1.000
_cell.angle_alpha   90.00
_cell.angle_beta   90.00
_cell.angle_gamma   90.00
#
_symmetry.space_group_name_H-M   'P 1'
#
loop_
_entity.id
_entity.type
_entity.pdbx_description
1 polymer ?
#
loop_
_entity_poly.entity_id
_entity_poly.type
_entity_poly.pdbx_seq_one_letter_code
_entity_poly.pdbx_strand_id
1 'polypeptide(L)'
;PVRMENGRFRCFWSLDSGWGEVEVTPSGAELRVLYGQLELRSLALPLAGAAVTSVRLGAEEVTFGQDGNSIRLDERVTVLADAALRVHFD
;
A
#
# COMPACT_ATOMS: atom_id res chain seq x y z
N PRO A 1 8.45 -14.39 13.06
CA PRO A 1 7.36 -13.39 13.01
C PRO A 1 7.80 -12.14 12.24
N VAL A 2 6.87 -11.51 11.53
CA VAL A 2 7.09 -10.19 10.90
C VAL A 2 7.39 -9.17 12.00
N ARG A 3 8.47 -8.40 11.86
CA ARG A 3 8.88 -7.36 12.81
C ARG A 3 9.12 -6.05 12.07
N MET A 4 8.66 -4.96 12.68
CA MET A 4 9.05 -3.60 12.29
C MET A 4 10.43 -3.31 12.90
N GLU A 5 11.34 -2.74 12.11
CA GLU A 5 12.65 -2.29 12.57
C GLU A 5 12.73 -0.76 12.43
N ASN A 6 12.81 -0.05 13.55
CA ASN A 6 12.83 1.43 13.57
C ASN A 6 11.66 2.07 12.80
N GLY A 7 10.45 1.52 12.94
CA GLY A 7 9.26 2.00 12.22
C GLY A 7 9.25 1.65 10.73
N ARG A 8 10.16 0.79 10.26
CA ARG A 8 10.23 0.32 8.88
C ARG A 8 9.92 -1.16 8.76
N PHE A 9 9.37 -1.54 7.63
CA PHE A 9 9.17 -2.93 7.26
C PHE A 9 9.32 -3.08 5.75
N ARG A 10 9.94 -4.16 5.31
CA ARG A 10 9.96 -4.53 3.89
C ARG A 10 9.87 -6.03 3.76
N CYS A 11 9.02 -6.51 2.88
CA CYS A 11 9.04 -7.92 2.49
C CYS A 11 8.66 -8.11 1.03
N PHE A 12 9.10 -9.26 0.52
CA PHE A 12 8.54 -9.83 -0.70
C PHE A 12 7.21 -10.50 -0.38
N TRP A 13 6.25 -10.39 -1.30
CA TRP A 13 4.99 -11.10 -1.25
C TRP A 13 4.74 -11.79 -2.59
N SER A 14 4.06 -12.94 -2.53
CA SER A 14 3.54 -13.64 -3.71
C SER A 14 2.13 -14.06 -3.39
N LEU A 15 1.20 -13.59 -4.21
CA LEU A 15 -0.21 -13.96 -4.16
C LEU A 15 -0.57 -14.61 -5.50
N ASP A 16 -1.84 -14.97 -5.69
CA ASP A 16 -2.33 -15.70 -6.86
C ASP A 16 -1.94 -15.04 -8.19
N SER A 17 -2.42 -13.82 -8.41
CA SER A 17 -2.30 -13.13 -9.70
C SER A 17 -0.98 -12.37 -9.91
N GLY A 18 -0.06 -12.41 -8.96
CA GLY A 18 1.18 -11.65 -9.05
C GLY A 18 2.05 -11.70 -7.80
N TRP A 19 3.22 -11.06 -7.90
CA TRP A 19 4.18 -10.95 -6.81
C TRP A 19 4.90 -9.61 -6.85
N GLY A 20 5.46 -9.23 -5.71
CA GLY A 20 6.14 -7.95 -5.59
C GLY A 20 6.69 -7.67 -4.21
N GLU A 21 6.79 -6.38 -3.88
CA GLU A 21 7.32 -5.92 -2.61
C GLU A 21 6.34 -4.97 -1.92
N VAL A 22 6.35 -4.99 -0.59
CA VAL A 22 5.75 -3.94 0.22
C VAL A 22 6.84 -3.32 1.07
N GLU A 23 6.90 -1.99 1.06
CA GLU A 23 7.75 -1.21 1.96
C GLU A 23 6.86 -0.29 2.79
N VAL A 24 7.12 -0.25 4.10
CA VAL A 24 6.49 0.66 5.04
C VAL A 24 7.58 1.45 5.73
N THR A 25 7.36 2.75 5.83
CA THR A 25 8.23 3.73 6.48
C THR A 25 7.41 4.61 7.40
N PRO A 26 8.04 5.43 8.27
CA PRO A 26 7.29 6.38 9.09
C PRO A 26 6.45 7.38 8.29
N SER A 27 6.82 7.69 7.04
CA SER A 27 6.15 8.70 6.20
C SER A 27 5.14 8.13 5.22
N GLY A 28 5.01 6.80 5.13
CA GLY A 28 4.17 6.18 4.11
C GLY A 28 4.47 4.71 3.84
N ALA A 29 3.73 4.16 2.89
CA ALA A 29 3.94 2.82 2.37
C ALA A 29 3.93 2.79 0.84
N GLU A 30 4.64 1.83 0.28
CA GLU A 30 4.66 1.55 -1.16
C GLU A 30 4.42 0.07 -1.39
N LEU A 31 3.43 -0.25 -2.22
CA LEU A 31 3.10 -1.59 -2.65
C LEU A 31 3.40 -1.73 -4.14
N ARG A 32 4.50 -2.42 -4.46
CA ARG A 32 5.00 -2.61 -5.82
C ARG A 32 4.60 -3.97 -6.35
N VAL A 33 4.11 -4.02 -7.58
CA VAL A 33 3.92 -5.28 -8.31
C VAL A 33 5.07 -5.44 -9.27
N LEU A 34 5.87 -6.49 -9.08
CA LEU A 34 7.03 -6.78 -9.94
C LEU A 34 6.64 -7.71 -11.10
N TYR A 35 5.59 -8.51 -10.94
CA TYR A 35 5.01 -9.31 -12.02
C TYR A 35 3.53 -9.62 -11.76
N GLY A 36 2.76 -9.75 -12.84
CA GLY A 36 1.34 -10.02 -12.78
C GLY A 36 0.53 -8.77 -12.45
N GLN A 37 -0.48 -8.91 -11.59
CA GLN A 37 -1.33 -7.82 -11.16
C GLN A 37 -1.86 -8.04 -9.74
N LEU A 38 -2.30 -6.95 -9.12
CA LEU A 38 -2.96 -6.98 -7.82
C LEU A 38 -4.18 -6.06 -7.84
N GLU A 39 -5.36 -6.64 -7.63
CA GLU A 39 -6.60 -5.89 -7.45
C GLU A 39 -6.84 -5.57 -5.98
N LEU A 40 -7.10 -4.31 -5.67
CA LEU A 40 -7.26 -3.81 -4.31
C LEU A 40 -8.57 -3.05 -4.18
N ARG A 41 -9.28 -3.31 -3.08
CA ARG A 41 -10.38 -2.47 -2.56
C ARG A 41 -10.04 -1.84 -1.22
N SER A 42 -9.08 -2.42 -0.52
CA SER A 42 -8.63 -1.93 0.77
C SER A 42 -7.25 -2.48 1.08
N LEU A 43 -6.54 -1.78 1.95
CA LEU A 43 -5.29 -2.24 2.55
C LEU A 43 -5.24 -1.79 4.01
N ALA A 44 -4.64 -2.62 4.86
CA ALA A 44 -4.39 -2.29 6.25
C ALA A 44 -2.89 -2.03 6.43
N LEU A 45 -2.56 -0.87 7.02
CA LEU A 45 -1.18 -0.44 7.27
C LEU A 45 -1.00 -0.16 8.77
N PRO A 46 0.21 -0.32 9.33
CA PRO A 46 0.47 -0.04 10.74
C PRO A 46 0.56 1.48 10.99
N LEU A 47 -0.54 2.21 10.77
CA LEU A 47 -0.59 3.68 10.79
C LEU A 47 -0.34 4.28 12.19
N ALA A 48 -0.54 3.49 13.26
CA ALA A 48 -0.34 3.93 14.64
C ALA A 48 -1.06 5.25 14.99
N GLY A 49 -2.22 5.50 14.36
CA GLY A 49 -3.02 6.72 14.54
C GLY A 49 -2.73 7.85 13.55
N ALA A 50 -1.74 7.71 12.67
CA ALA A 50 -1.46 8.67 11.62
C ALA A 50 -2.61 8.76 10.61
N ALA A 51 -2.90 9.97 10.12
CA ALA A 51 -3.83 10.22 9.04
C ALA A 51 -3.15 9.96 7.69
N VAL A 52 -3.89 9.33 6.77
CA VAL A 52 -3.44 9.17 5.39
C VAL A 52 -3.74 10.45 4.63
N THR A 53 -2.69 11.05 4.06
CA THR A 53 -2.78 12.34 3.37
C THR A 53 -2.92 12.20 1.86
N SER A 54 -2.46 11.08 1.29
CA SER A 54 -2.71 10.75 -0.12
C SER A 54 -2.53 9.27 -0.41
N VAL A 55 -3.25 8.78 -1.43
CA VAL A 55 -3.06 7.47 -2.06
C VAL A 55 -2.93 7.70 -3.56
N ARG A 56 -1.89 7.14 -4.19
CA ARG A 56 -1.58 7.37 -5.61
C ARG A 56 -1.18 6.10 -6.34
N LEU A 57 -1.64 5.96 -7.58
CA LEU A 57 -1.15 4.96 -8.53
C LEU A 57 -0.40 5.69 -9.65
N GLY A 58 0.93 5.63 -9.63
CA GLY A 58 1.75 6.45 -10.53
C GLY A 58 1.53 7.95 -10.28
N ALA A 59 0.98 8.66 -11.26
CA ALA A 59 0.65 10.09 -11.18
C ALA A 59 -0.82 10.35 -10.80
N GLU A 60 -1.66 9.30 -10.80
CA GLU A 60 -3.08 9.41 -10.52
C GLU A 60 -3.34 9.37 -9.02
N GLU A 61 -4.22 10.27 -8.55
CA GLU A 61 -4.70 10.28 -7.18
C GLU A 61 -5.90 9.36 -7.05
N VAL A 62 -5.87 8.49 -6.05
CA VAL A 62 -6.91 7.51 -5.76
C VAL A 62 -7.71 8.00 -4.58
N THR A 63 -9.02 8.16 -4.74
CA THR A 63 -9.92 8.54 -3.65
C THR A 63 -10.07 7.41 -2.65
N PHE A 64 -10.06 7.74 -1.36
CA PHE A 64 -10.10 6.76 -0.28
C PHE A 64 -10.79 7.30 0.98
N GLY A 65 -11.25 6.38 1.82
CA GLY A 65 -11.60 6.63 3.21
C GLY A 65 -10.65 5.88 4.15
N GLN A 66 -10.40 6.46 5.33
CA GLN A 66 -9.61 5.83 6.39
C GLN A 66 -10.51 5.47 7.59
N ASP A 67 -10.33 4.26 8.12
CA ASP A 67 -10.92 3.80 9.38
C ASP A 67 -9.85 3.12 10.24
N GLY A 68 -9.32 3.86 11.21
CA GLY A 68 -8.18 3.44 12.02
C GLY A 68 -6.96 3.14 11.15
N ASN A 69 -6.58 1.87 11.09
CA ASN A 69 -5.44 1.35 10.30
C ASN A 69 -5.83 0.89 8.89
N SER A 70 -7.11 0.94 8.55
CA SER A 70 -7.65 0.47 7.28
C SER A 70 -7.85 1.63 6.32
N ILE A 71 -7.41 1.45 5.08
CA ILE A 71 -7.62 2.37 3.97
C ILE A 71 -8.55 1.66 3.00
N ARG A 72 -9.74 2.21 2.78
CA ARG A 72 -10.71 1.75 1.78
C ARG A 72 -10.60 2.62 0.55
N LEU A 73 -10.34 2.01 -0.59
CA LEU A 73 -10.35 2.70 -1.88
C LEU A 73 -11.80 2.80 -2.35
N ASP A 74 -12.22 3.98 -2.80
CA ASP A 74 -13.61 4.21 -3.22
C ASP A 74 -13.97 3.34 -4.44
N GLU A 75 -13.00 3.22 -5.35
CA GLU A 75 -13.06 2.32 -6.49
C GLU A 75 -12.03 1.18 -6.36
N ARG A 76 -12.27 0.08 -7.10
CA ARG A 76 -11.27 -0.97 -7.19
C ARG A 76 -10.08 -0.45 -7.98
N VAL A 77 -8.88 -0.58 -7.42
CA VAL A 77 -7.63 -0.25 -8.09
C VAL A 77 -6.93 -1.53 -8.53
N THR A 78 -6.45 -1.56 -9.76
CA THR A 78 -5.59 -2.63 -10.27
C THR A 78 -4.17 -2.11 -10.41
N VAL A 79 -3.25 -2.63 -9.59
CA VAL A 79 -1.83 -2.36 -9.71
C VAL A 79 -1.23 -3.38 -10.67
N LEU A 80 -0.73 -2.91 -11.80
CA LEU A 80 -0.09 -3.75 -12.82
C LEU A 80 1.40 -3.94 -12.54
N ALA A 81 2.02 -4.92 -13.20
CA ALA A 81 3.47 -5.08 -13.19
C ALA A 81 4.20 -3.76 -13.50
N ASP A 82 5.32 -3.55 -12.81
CA ASP A 82 6.15 -2.35 -12.83
C ASP A 82 5.46 -1.07 -12.30
N ALA A 83 4.26 -1.20 -11.72
CA ALA A 83 3.55 -0.10 -11.04
C ALA A 83 3.59 -0.25 -9.51
N ALA A 84 3.28 0.87 -8.85
CA ALA A 84 3.23 0.93 -7.39
C ALA A 84 2.06 1.79 -6.90
N LEU A 85 1.32 1.27 -5.92
CA LEU A 85 0.41 2.07 -5.11
C LEU A 85 1.21 2.69 -3.96
N ARG A 86 1.17 4.02 -3.87
CA ARG A 86 1.87 4.80 -2.84
C ARG A 86 0.88 5.42 -1.89
N VAL A 87 1.18 5.34 -0.60
CA VAL A 87 0.38 5.92 0.47
C VAL A 87 1.29 6.83 1.29
N HIS A 88 0.85 8.07 1.53
CA HIS A 88 1.55 9.01 2.40
C HIS A 88 0.77 9.22 3.70
N PHE A 89 1.51 9.34 4.80
CA PHE A 89 0.98 9.63 6.14
C PHE A 89 1.30 11.08 6.53
N ASP A 90 0.66 11.59 7.58
CA ASP A 90 0.97 12.88 8.21
C ASP A 90 2.13 12.82 9.23
#